data_AF-A0A8S0WCF8-F1
#
_entry.id   AF-A0A8S0WCF8-F1
#
_cell.length_a   1.000
_cell.length_b   1.000
_cell.length_c   1.000
_cell.angle_alpha   90.00
_cell.angle_beta   90.00
_cell.angle_gamma   90.00
#
_symmetry.space_group_name_H-M   'P 1'
#
loop_
_entity.id
_entity.type
_entity.pdbx_description
1 polymer ?
#
loop_
_entity_poly.entity_id
_entity_poly.type
_entity_poly.pdbx_seq_one_letter_code
_entity_poly.pdbx_strand_id
1 'polypeptide(L)'
;MSSIDLNSPPPGHEFSVSVERMETDGERRVRLFKEIVLFVMTLVFVSLIGWLCFHTLDSAESSPDAKRGAQSVLSAAAGGLIGYLIKK
;
A
#
# COMPACT_ATOMS: atom_id res chain seq x y z
N MET A 1 6.90 -40.55 5.68
CA MET A 1 6.43 -39.49 6.58
C MET A 1 5.22 -40.03 7.33
N SER A 2 5.30 -40.16 8.66
CA SER A 2 4.17 -40.56 9.51
C SER A 2 3.32 -39.33 9.83
N SER A 3 2.09 -39.27 9.33
CA SER A 3 1.12 -38.23 9.70
C SER A 3 0.62 -38.50 11.11
N ILE A 4 0.90 -37.59 12.04
CA ILE A 4 0.32 -37.62 13.40
C ILE A 4 -1.05 -36.96 13.33
N ASP A 5 -2.11 -37.69 13.66
CA ASP A 5 -3.45 -37.15 13.82
C ASP A 5 -3.58 -36.52 15.22
N LEU A 6 -3.69 -35.19 15.26
CA LEU A 6 -3.79 -34.42 16.50
C LEU A 6 -5.16 -34.55 17.19
N ASN A 7 -6.17 -35.08 16.50
CA ASN A 7 -7.51 -35.30 17.09
C ASN A 7 -7.61 -36.63 17.84
N SER A 8 -6.65 -37.53 17.64
CA SER A 8 -6.67 -38.91 18.15
C SER A 8 -5.32 -39.31 18.76
N PRO A 9 -4.83 -38.62 19.81
CA PRO A 9 -3.51 -38.89 20.36
C PRO A 9 -3.44 -40.31 20.98
N PRO A 10 -2.34 -41.06 20.78
CA PRO A 10 -2.13 -42.34 21.44
C PRO A 10 -2.20 -42.20 22.98
N PRO A 11 -2.83 -43.14 23.69
CA PRO A 11 -2.96 -43.06 25.14
C PRO A 11 -1.58 -43.07 25.82
N GLY A 12 -1.35 -42.12 26.72
CA GLY A 12 -0.10 -41.97 27.48
C GLY A 12 0.94 -41.03 26.86
N HIS A 13 0.58 -40.19 25.87
CA HIS A 13 1.46 -39.14 25.35
C HIS A 13 0.87 -37.75 25.61
N GLU A 14 1.62 -36.90 26.33
CA GLU A 14 1.34 -35.47 26.41
C GLU A 14 2.04 -34.78 25.23
N PHE A 15 1.25 -34.23 24.30
CA PHE A 15 1.77 -33.38 23.24
C PHE A 15 1.61 -31.91 23.63
N SER A 16 2.72 -31.19 23.75
CA SER A 16 2.72 -29.73 23.89
C SER A 16 2.82 -29.11 22.51
N VAL A 17 1.72 -28.52 22.03
CA VAL A 17 1.71 -27.72 20.79
C VAL A 17 1.85 -26.26 21.19
N SER A 18 2.98 -25.65 20.84
CA SER A 18 3.16 -24.20 20.98
C SER A 18 3.07 -23.55 19.61
N VAL A 19 2.28 -22.47 19.52
CA VAL A 19 2.22 -21.63 18.33
C VAL A 19 3.22 -20.49 18.55
N GLU A 20 4.42 -20.63 17.99
CA GLU A 20 5.40 -19.55 17.98
C GLU A 20 5.06 -18.52 16.90
N ARG A 21 5.37 -17.25 17.18
CA ARG A 21 5.27 -16.20 16.16
C ARG A 21 6.34 -16.48 15.09
N MET A 22 5.93 -16.57 13.83
CA MET A 22 6.86 -16.66 12.69
C MET A 22 7.76 -15.41 12.53
N GLU A 23 7.33 -14.27 13.06
CA GLU A 23 8.03 -12.99 12.96
C GLU A 23 8.37 -12.50 14.37
N THR A 24 9.64 -12.14 14.60
CA THR A 24 10.06 -11.48 15.83
C THR A 24 9.52 -10.05 15.90
N ASP A 25 9.40 -9.49 17.09
CA ASP A 25 8.90 -8.11 17.26
C ASP A 25 9.81 -7.07 16.56
N GLY A 26 11.11 -7.38 16.40
CA GLY A 26 12.06 -6.57 15.65
C GLY A 26 11.78 -6.58 14.15
N GLU A 27 11.60 -7.75 13.56
CA GLU A 27 11.26 -7.90 12.13
C GLU A 27 9.94 -7.21 11.79
N ARG A 28 8.94 -7.38 12.67
CA ARG A 28 7.64 -6.71 12.52
C ARG A 28 7.78 -5.19 12.47
N ARG A 29 8.61 -4.60 13.33
CA ARG A 29 8.84 -3.14 13.35
C ARG A 29 9.48 -2.66 12.05
N VAL A 30 10.48 -3.38 11.55
CA VAL A 30 11.16 -3.03 10.28
C VAL A 30 10.19 -3.09 9.11
N ARG A 31 9.36 -4.14 9.05
CA ARG A 31 8.34 -4.29 7.99
C ARG A 31 7.34 -3.13 8.03
N LEU A 32 6.77 -2.84 9.20
CA LEU A 32 5.82 -1.72 9.34
C LEU A 32 6.47 -0.37 9.03
N PHE A 33 7.70 -0.14 9.46
CA PHE A 33 8.42 1.09 9.13
C PHE A 33 8.61 1.26 7.63
N LYS A 34 9.02 0.19 6.93
CA LYS A 34 9.12 0.18 5.46
C LYS A 34 7.79 0.53 4.80
N GLU A 35 6.69 -0.05 5.26
CA GLU A 35 5.35 0.23 4.73
C GLU A 35 4.98 1.72 4.92
N ILE A 36 5.23 2.28 6.10
CA ILE A 36 4.99 3.70 6.38
C ILE A 36 5.84 4.60 5.48
N VAL A 37 7.14 4.32 5.36
CA VAL A 37 8.04 5.11 4.51
C VAL A 37 7.58 5.06 3.06
N LEU A 38 7.20 3.88 2.55
CA LEU A 38 6.71 3.72 1.19
C LEU A 38 5.41 4.52 0.97
N PHE A 39 4.50 4.49 1.94
CA PHE A 39 3.26 5.26 1.88
C PHE A 39 3.52 6.77 1.89
N VAL A 40 4.39 7.26 2.77
CA VAL A 40 4.78 8.68 2.83
C VAL A 40 5.45 9.13 1.54
N MET A 41 6.38 8.34 0.99
CA MET A 41 7.02 8.63 -0.29
C MET A 41 5.99 8.71 -1.43
N THR A 42 5.00 7.83 -1.42
CA THR A 42 3.90 7.85 -2.39
C THR A 42 3.11 9.16 -2.29
N LEU A 43 2.75 9.58 -1.07
CA LEU A 43 2.06 10.87 -0.86
C LEU A 43 2.88 12.04 -1.39
N VAL A 44 4.19 12.07 -1.11
CA VAL A 44 5.09 13.12 -1.60
C VAL A 44 5.10 13.19 -3.13
N PHE A 45 5.25 12.05 -3.81
CA PHE A 45 5.25 12.02 -5.28
C PHE A 45 3.90 12.42 -5.87
N VAL A 46 2.78 11.94 -5.30
CA VAL A 46 1.44 12.32 -5.76
C VAL A 46 1.21 13.82 -5.60
N SER A 47 1.60 14.41 -4.47
CA SER A 47 1.50 15.84 -4.24
C SER A 47 2.38 16.65 -5.19
N LEU A 48 3.62 16.22 -5.45
CA LEU A 48 4.52 16.85 -6.42
C LEU A 48 3.95 16.82 -7.84
N ILE A 49 3.42 15.67 -8.28
CA ILE A 49 2.80 15.54 -9.60
C ILE A 49 1.58 16.44 -9.69
N GLY A 50 0.74 16.46 -8.66
CA GLY A 50 -0.42 17.35 -8.58
C GLY A 50 -0.02 18.82 -8.72
N TRP A 51 0.97 19.26 -7.92
CA TRP A 51 1.52 20.60 -8.02
C TRP A 51 1.98 20.90 -9.44
N LEU A 52 2.84 20.06 -10.03
CA LEU A 52 3.39 20.29 -11.37
C LEU A 52 2.29 20.42 -12.43
N CYS A 53 1.24 19.59 -12.35
CA CYS A 53 0.09 19.70 -13.24
C CYS A 53 -0.64 21.03 -13.06
N PHE A 54 -0.94 21.43 -11.81
CA PHE A 54 -1.57 22.72 -11.54
C PHE A 54 -0.74 23.91 -12.04
N HIS A 55 0.56 23.91 -11.76
CA HIS A 55 1.47 24.96 -12.22
C HIS A 55 1.56 25.01 -13.76
N THR A 56 1.53 23.85 -14.41
CA THR A 56 1.51 23.78 -15.88
C THR A 56 0.22 24.38 -16.46
N LEU A 57 -0.92 24.21 -15.79
CA LEU A 57 -2.19 24.79 -16.23
C LEU A 57 -2.24 26.30 -16.06
N ASP A 58 -1.71 26.79 -14.94
CA ASP A 58 -1.69 28.21 -14.59
C ASP A 58 -0.66 29.00 -15.41
N SER A 59 0.47 28.38 -15.76
CA SER A 59 1.52 29.03 -16.56
C SER A 59 1.01 29.52 -17.93
N ALA A 60 1.31 30.77 -18.27
CA ALA A 60 0.99 31.34 -19.58
C ALA A 60 1.90 30.83 -20.70
N GLU A 61 3.10 30.34 -20.36
CA GLU A 61 4.12 29.91 -21.32
C GLU A 61 3.98 28.43 -21.72
N SER A 62 3.16 27.65 -21.00
CA SER A 62 3.00 26.24 -21.29
C SER A 62 2.17 26.01 -22.57
N SER A 63 2.61 25.03 -23.37
CA SER A 63 1.95 24.71 -24.63
C SER A 63 0.53 24.15 -24.40
N PRO A 64 -0.38 24.29 -25.39
CA PRO A 64 -1.72 23.73 -25.30
C PRO A 64 -1.72 22.21 -25.03
N ASP A 65 -0.76 21.49 -25.61
CA ASP A 65 -0.63 20.05 -25.42
C ASP A 65 -0.16 19.69 -24.01
N ALA A 66 0.77 20.45 -23.43
CA ALA A 66 1.18 20.27 -22.04
C ALA A 66 0.03 20.52 -21.06
N LYS A 67 -0.80 21.55 -21.31
CA LYS A 67 -2.00 21.82 -20.51
C LYS A 67 -3.02 20.68 -20.61
N ARG A 68 -3.25 20.14 -21.81
CA ARG A 68 -4.14 18.98 -21.99
C ARG A 68 -3.64 17.74 -21.25
N GLY A 69 -2.32 17.49 -21.29
CA GLY A 69 -1.69 16.42 -20.51
C GLY A 69 -1.85 16.61 -19.00
N ALA A 70 -1.64 17.81 -18.49
CA ALA A 70 -1.86 18.12 -17.08
C ALA A 70 -3.34 17.95 -16.66
N GLN A 71 -4.29 18.38 -17.50
CA GLN A 71 -5.73 18.20 -17.27
C GLN A 71 -6.14 16.73 -17.21
N SER A 72 -5.61 15.88 -18.11
CA SER A 72 -5.95 14.46 -18.14
C SER A 72 -5.44 13.74 -16.89
N VAL A 73 -4.23 14.07 -16.42
CA VAL A 73 -3.66 13.54 -15.18
C VAL A 73 -4.51 13.92 -13.97
N LEU A 74 -4.87 15.21 -13.83
CA LEU A 74 -5.72 15.66 -12.72
C LEU A 74 -7.11 15.01 -12.75
N SER A 75 -7.70 14.87 -13.93
CA SER A 75 -9.02 14.23 -14.09
C SER A 75 -8.98 12.74 -13.75
N ALA A 76 -7.93 12.04 -14.17
CA ALA A 76 -7.72 10.63 -13.82
C ALA A 76 -7.53 10.46 -12.31
N ALA A 77 -6.75 11.34 -11.66
CA ALA A 77 -6.56 11.32 -10.21
C ALA A 77 -7.88 11.58 -9.47
N ALA A 78 -8.65 12.58 -9.88
CA ALA A 78 -9.96 12.88 -9.29
C ALA A 78 -10.95 11.71 -9.47
N GLY A 79 -11.02 11.13 -10.69
CA GLY A 79 -11.86 9.96 -10.98
C GLY A 79 -11.47 8.74 -10.15
N GLY A 80 -10.17 8.49 -9.98
CA GLY A 80 -9.67 7.41 -9.13
C GLY A 80 -10.03 7.59 -7.65
N LEU A 81 -9.90 8.81 -7.13
CA LEU A 81 -10.29 9.13 -5.74
C LEU A 81 -11.80 8.99 -5.53
N ILE A 82 -12.61 9.56 -6.42
CA ILE A 82 -14.08 9.45 -6.35
C ILE A 82 -14.50 7.98 -6.45
N GLY A 83 -13.91 7.21 -7.37
CA GLY A 83 -14.20 5.78 -7.53
C GLY A 83 -13.83 4.96 -6.28
N TYR A 84 -12.71 5.29 -5.61
CA TYR A 84 -12.35 4.68 -4.34
C TYR A 84 -13.36 5.00 -3.23
N LEU A 85 -13.81 6.25 -3.15
CA LEU A 85 -14.74 6.72 -2.11
C LEU A 85 -16.16 6.18 -2.30
N ILE A 86 -16.64 6.03 -3.53
CA ILE A 86 -18.00 5.50 -3.82
C ILE A 86 -18.08 3.99 -3.58
N LYS A 87 -16.98 3.26 -3.77
CA LYS A 87 -16.95 1.80 -3.59
C LYS A 87 -16.86 1.38 -2.11
N LYS A 88 -16.63 2.33 -1.22
CA LYS A 88 -16.59 2.15 0.24
C LYS A 88 -17.92 2.58 0.85
#